data_AF-A0A4V6DXF3-F1
#
_entry.id   AF-A0A4V6DXF3-F1
#
_cell.length_a   1.000
_cell.length_b   1.000
_cell.length_c   1.000
_cell.angle_alpha   90.00
_cell.angle_beta   90.00
_cell.angle_gamma   90.00
#
_symmetry.space_group_name_H-M   'P 1'
#
loop_
_entity.id
_entity.type
_entity.pdbx_description
1 polymer ?
#
loop_
_entity_poly.entity_id
_entity_poly.type
_entity_poly.pdbx_seq_one_letter_code
_entity_poly.pdbx_strand_id
1 'polypeptide(L)'
;MATIPDGNVDEDIPDGETLALSASELEGSVLASDHADSLEVSLTTADHASTVMDGDTASVTGDGMAVVLRDDTESAGREVALDAGKLREALGYRPRAIHGTHEDGSEWTASAEYVDGYLVFDVPHFSDNTVTFSGHVDVSMNSATSGTTATWQLSDYDAASD
;
A
#
# COMPACT_ATOMS: atom_id res chain seq x y z
N MET A 1 -2.84 -15.03 13.02
CA MET A 1 -1.73 -14.10 12.71
C MET A 1 -1.00 -13.72 13.98
N ALA A 2 0.27 -13.37 13.86
CA ALA A 2 1.10 -12.82 14.92
C ALA A 2 1.53 -11.40 14.54
N THR A 3 1.62 -10.52 15.55
CA THR A 3 2.15 -9.16 15.38
C THR A 3 3.64 -9.22 15.06
N ILE A 4 4.08 -8.42 14.09
CA ILE A 4 5.52 -8.32 13.78
C ILE A 4 6.25 -7.51 14.87
N PRO A 5 7.56 -7.71 15.06
CA PRO A 5 8.34 -6.89 15.99
C PRO A 5 8.28 -5.39 15.62
N ASP A 6 8.13 -4.52 16.61
CA ASP A 6 8.09 -3.06 16.37
C ASP A 6 9.38 -2.56 15.67
N GLY A 7 10.52 -3.16 15.98
CA GLY A 7 11.81 -2.86 15.33
C GLY A 7 11.91 -3.28 13.86
N ASN A 8 10.90 -3.95 13.33
CA ASN A 8 10.77 -4.31 11.91
C ASN A 8 9.85 -3.34 11.16
N VAL A 9 9.36 -2.27 11.81
CA VAL A 9 8.53 -1.22 11.19
C VAL A 9 9.35 0.07 11.13
N ASP A 10 9.58 0.60 9.94
CA ASP A 10 10.40 1.80 9.72
C ASP A 10 9.82 2.71 8.62
N GLU A 11 10.42 3.90 8.45
CA GLU A 11 10.05 4.90 7.46
C GLU A 11 11.27 5.28 6.63
N ASP A 12 11.21 5.06 5.33
CA ASP A 12 12.20 5.56 4.37
C ASP A 12 11.51 6.56 3.45
N ILE A 13 11.61 7.84 3.81
CA ILE A 13 10.93 8.95 3.13
C ILE A 13 11.99 9.94 2.65
N PRO A 14 11.88 10.47 1.42
CA PRO A 14 12.80 11.50 0.92
C PRO A 14 12.88 12.74 1.82
N ASP A 15 14.05 13.38 1.85
CA ASP A 15 14.28 14.62 2.60
C ASP A 15 13.26 15.71 2.23
N GLY A 16 12.52 16.20 3.22
CA GLY A 16 11.54 17.28 3.05
C GLY A 16 10.14 16.84 2.67
N GLU A 17 9.91 15.53 2.55
CA GLU A 17 8.59 14.93 2.41
C GLU A 17 8.07 14.40 3.76
N THR A 18 6.74 14.24 3.86
CA THR A 18 6.09 13.70 5.05
C THR A 18 4.95 12.78 4.62
N LEU A 19 4.82 11.64 5.27
CA LEU A 19 3.66 10.77 5.13
C LEU A 19 2.54 11.18 6.09
N ALA A 20 1.30 10.85 5.71
CA ALA A 20 0.13 11.04 6.57
C ALA A 20 0.03 9.98 7.69
N LEU A 21 0.88 8.94 7.63
CA LEU A 21 0.98 7.85 8.58
C LEU A 21 2.45 7.58 8.85
N SER A 22 2.83 7.50 10.11
CA SER A 22 4.18 7.19 10.53
C SER A 22 4.39 5.71 10.89
N ALA A 23 5.64 5.24 10.89
CA ALA A 23 5.98 3.87 11.29
C ALA A 23 5.56 3.61 12.74
N SER A 24 5.79 4.60 13.61
CA SER A 24 5.39 4.54 15.01
C SER A 24 3.89 4.36 15.21
N GLU A 25 3.08 4.82 14.25
CA GLU A 25 1.64 4.57 14.27
C GLU A 25 1.31 3.16 13.80
N LEU A 26 2.12 2.49 13.00
CA LEU A 26 1.90 1.09 12.60
C LEU A 26 2.52 0.05 13.54
N GLU A 27 3.44 0.45 14.42
CA GLU A 27 3.98 -0.40 15.49
C GLU A 27 2.84 -1.11 16.27
N GLY A 28 3.04 -2.40 16.55
CA GLY A 28 2.05 -3.27 17.17
C GLY A 28 0.75 -3.52 16.36
N SER A 29 0.62 -2.95 15.17
CA SER A 29 -0.63 -2.90 14.39
C SER A 29 -0.51 -3.60 13.03
N VAL A 30 0.63 -4.22 12.76
CA VAL A 30 0.89 -5.05 11.59
C VAL A 30 1.01 -6.51 12.02
N LEU A 31 0.36 -7.41 11.29
CA LEU A 31 0.39 -8.84 11.55
C LEU A 31 0.71 -9.63 10.28
N ALA A 32 1.29 -10.80 10.48
CA ALA A 32 1.50 -11.80 9.43
C ALA A 32 0.91 -13.16 9.84
N SER A 33 0.45 -13.96 8.87
CA SER A 33 0.00 -15.32 9.13
C SER A 33 1.13 -16.25 9.57
N ASP A 34 2.30 -16.07 8.97
CA ASP A 34 3.53 -16.84 9.19
C ASP A 34 4.72 -15.89 9.21
N HIS A 35 5.87 -16.35 9.71
CA HIS A 35 7.16 -15.63 9.63
C HIS A 35 7.07 -14.15 10.05
N ALA A 36 6.28 -13.85 11.10
CA ALA A 36 6.09 -12.49 11.59
C ALA A 36 7.39 -11.88 12.14
N ASP A 37 8.28 -12.71 12.68
CA ASP A 37 9.55 -12.28 13.26
C ASP A 37 10.57 -11.78 12.22
N SER A 38 10.43 -12.20 10.95
CA SER A 38 11.33 -11.84 9.84
C SER A 38 10.71 -10.88 8.81
N LEU A 39 9.41 -10.59 8.92
CA LEU A 39 8.76 -9.60 8.07
C LEU A 39 9.18 -8.19 8.48
N GLU A 40 9.71 -7.44 7.53
CA GLU A 40 10.03 -6.01 7.62
C GLU A 40 9.03 -5.19 6.81
N VAL A 41 8.68 -4.01 7.35
CA VAL A 41 7.69 -3.10 6.79
C VAL A 41 8.26 -1.70 6.79
N SER A 42 8.47 -1.13 5.60
CA SER A 42 8.95 0.24 5.44
C SER A 42 7.88 1.11 4.78
N LEU A 43 7.54 2.22 5.43
CA LEU A 43 6.64 3.22 4.88
C LEU A 43 7.41 4.23 4.02
N THR A 44 6.85 4.55 2.85
CA THR A 44 7.49 5.47 1.91
C THR A 44 6.46 6.13 0.98
N THR A 45 6.90 7.00 0.08
CA THR A 45 6.06 7.53 -1.01
C THR A 45 6.11 6.61 -2.23
N ALA A 46 5.03 6.57 -3.01
CA ALA A 46 4.97 5.74 -4.22
C ALA A 46 6.12 6.06 -5.19
N ASP A 47 6.51 7.33 -5.30
CA ASP A 47 7.64 7.78 -6.13
C ASP A 47 9.01 7.34 -5.60
N HIS A 48 9.18 7.20 -4.28
CA HIS A 48 10.45 6.77 -3.65
C HIS A 48 10.54 5.27 -3.43
N ALA A 49 9.43 4.56 -3.49
CA ALA A 49 9.37 3.13 -3.18
C ALA A 49 10.29 2.27 -4.05
N SER A 50 10.53 2.63 -5.32
CA SER A 50 11.51 1.94 -6.17
C SER A 50 12.95 2.06 -5.63
N THR A 51 13.28 3.19 -5.00
CA THR A 51 14.58 3.40 -4.36
C THR A 51 14.70 2.59 -3.07
N VAL A 52 13.63 2.51 -2.27
CA VAL A 52 13.59 1.70 -1.05
C VAL A 52 13.71 0.20 -1.36
N MET A 53 13.15 -0.26 -2.48
CA MET A 53 13.27 -1.64 -2.93
C MET A 53 14.68 -2.02 -3.43
N ASP A 54 15.60 -1.07 -3.59
CA ASP A 54 16.87 -1.27 -4.30
C ASP A 54 16.69 -1.88 -5.72
N GLY A 55 15.48 -1.75 -6.30
CA GLY A 55 15.08 -2.41 -7.54
C GLY A 55 15.09 -1.45 -8.73
N ASP A 56 16.02 -1.65 -9.67
CA ASP A 56 16.10 -0.89 -10.93
C ASP A 56 14.83 -1.01 -11.82
N THR A 57 13.94 -1.97 -11.53
CA THR A 57 12.81 -2.37 -12.37
C THR A 57 11.43 -2.23 -11.73
N ALA A 58 11.34 -1.95 -10.43
CA ALA A 58 10.07 -1.96 -9.73
C ALA A 58 9.36 -0.61 -9.87
N SER A 59 8.41 -0.50 -10.81
CA SER A 59 7.55 0.68 -10.92
C SER A 59 6.37 0.53 -9.97
N VAL A 60 6.20 1.52 -9.09
CA VAL A 60 5.21 1.50 -8.04
C VAL A 60 4.07 2.42 -8.47
N THR A 61 2.99 1.81 -8.94
CA THR A 61 1.85 2.57 -9.50
C THR A 61 0.92 2.98 -8.36
N GLY A 62 0.84 4.29 -8.08
CA GLY A 62 -0.06 4.86 -7.06
C GLY A 62 0.27 6.32 -6.79
N ASP A 63 -0.70 7.08 -6.27
CA ASP A 63 -0.48 8.45 -5.78
C ASP A 63 -0.35 8.43 -4.25
N GLY A 64 0.71 9.06 -3.72
CA GLY A 64 0.89 9.26 -2.28
C GLY A 64 1.77 8.20 -1.60
N MET A 65 1.19 7.42 -0.68
CA MET A 65 1.91 6.49 0.21
C MET A 65 2.04 5.09 -0.40
N ALA A 66 3.19 4.45 -0.20
CA ALA A 66 3.45 3.05 -0.47
C ALA A 66 3.96 2.34 0.79
N VAL A 67 3.76 1.02 0.84
CA VAL A 67 4.26 0.14 1.92
C VAL A 67 5.18 -0.89 1.28
N VAL A 68 6.45 -0.87 1.65
CA VAL A 68 7.44 -1.89 1.27
C VAL A 68 7.36 -3.03 2.28
N LEU A 69 7.22 -4.26 1.80
CA LEU A 69 7.21 -5.49 2.58
C LEU A 69 8.45 -6.30 2.20
N ARG A 70 9.38 -6.51 3.13
CA ARG A 70 10.63 -7.24 2.89
C ARG A 70 10.72 -8.44 3.82
N ASP A 71 11.26 -9.54 3.32
CA ASP A 71 11.73 -10.65 4.16
C ASP A 71 12.92 -11.33 3.47
N ASP A 72 14.12 -11.10 4.00
CA ASP A 72 15.37 -11.65 3.48
C ASP A 72 15.66 -13.09 3.97
N THR A 73 14.84 -13.60 4.90
CA THR A 73 15.03 -14.92 5.50
C THR A 73 14.11 -15.96 4.88
N GLU A 74 12.85 -15.59 4.66
CA GLU A 74 11.77 -16.51 4.33
C GLU A 74 11.01 -16.02 3.10
N SER A 75 11.00 -16.85 2.07
CA SER A 75 10.43 -16.48 0.79
C SER A 75 8.98 -16.95 0.59
N ALA A 76 8.44 -17.75 1.52
CA ALA A 76 7.07 -18.22 1.42
C ALA A 76 6.06 -17.07 1.45
N GLY A 77 5.07 -17.13 0.55
CA GLY A 77 3.90 -16.24 0.57
C GLY A 77 3.12 -16.38 1.87
N ARG A 78 2.53 -15.28 2.33
CA ARG A 78 1.79 -15.22 3.59
C ARG A 78 0.73 -14.12 3.57
N GLU A 79 -0.24 -14.23 4.45
CA GLU A 79 -1.28 -13.22 4.62
C GLU A 79 -0.75 -12.10 5.52
N VAL A 80 -0.90 -10.85 5.09
CA VAL A 80 -0.50 -9.66 5.84
C VAL A 80 -1.73 -8.88 6.24
N ALA A 81 -1.75 -8.41 7.48
CA ALA A 81 -2.81 -7.56 8.01
C ALA A 81 -2.24 -6.22 8.50
N LEU A 82 -2.83 -5.13 8.03
CA LEU A 82 -2.51 -3.76 8.42
C LEU A 82 -3.74 -3.12 9.08
N ASP A 83 -3.57 -2.22 10.04
CA ASP A 83 -4.70 -1.52 10.67
C ASP A 83 -5.49 -0.69 9.63
N ALA A 84 -6.74 -1.08 9.39
CA ALA A 84 -7.58 -0.44 8.37
C ALA A 84 -8.04 0.96 8.79
N GLY A 85 -8.10 1.26 10.09
CA GLY A 85 -8.42 2.57 10.62
C GLY A 85 -7.33 3.57 10.26
N LYS A 86 -6.08 3.21 10.62
CA LYS A 86 -4.88 4.01 10.36
C LYS A 86 -4.65 4.23 8.87
N LEU A 87 -4.76 3.17 8.06
CA LEU A 87 -4.65 3.30 6.60
C LEU A 87 -5.73 4.22 6.01
N ARG A 88 -6.97 4.13 6.49
CA ARG A 88 -8.05 5.01 6.02
C ARG A 88 -7.84 6.46 6.43
N GLU A 89 -7.36 6.70 7.63
CA GLU A 89 -7.05 8.06 8.12
C GLU A 89 -5.92 8.69 7.30
N ALA A 90 -4.91 7.90 6.95
CA ALA A 90 -3.78 8.32 6.13
C ALA A 90 -4.15 8.58 4.67
N LEU A 91 -4.85 7.62 4.04
CA LEU A 91 -5.18 7.68 2.62
C LEU A 91 -6.41 8.57 2.34
N GLY A 92 -7.23 8.83 3.35
CA GLY A 92 -8.52 9.52 3.21
C GLY A 92 -9.60 8.67 2.52
N TYR A 93 -9.30 7.41 2.21
CA TYR A 93 -10.23 6.46 1.60
C TYR A 93 -9.96 5.03 2.05
N ARG A 94 -10.88 4.13 1.72
CA ARG A 94 -10.74 2.70 1.97
C ARG A 94 -10.18 1.99 0.73
N PRO A 95 -8.96 1.41 0.77
CA PRO A 95 -8.43 0.63 -0.34
C PRO A 95 -9.35 -0.51 -0.77
N ARG A 96 -9.38 -0.82 -2.07
CA ARG A 96 -10.14 -1.94 -2.63
C ARG A 96 -9.25 -2.99 -3.25
N ALA A 97 -8.14 -2.56 -3.82
CA ALA A 97 -7.14 -3.43 -4.40
C ALA A 97 -5.76 -3.05 -3.88
N ILE A 98 -4.93 -4.08 -3.81
CA ILE A 98 -3.55 -4.05 -3.38
C ILE A 98 -2.75 -4.40 -4.63
N HIS A 99 -1.89 -3.49 -5.06
CA HIS A 99 -0.98 -3.70 -6.18
C HIS A 99 0.40 -3.95 -5.62
N GLY A 100 0.97 -5.11 -5.92
CA GLY A 100 2.30 -5.45 -5.48
C GLY A 100 3.26 -5.55 -6.66
N THR A 101 4.50 -5.12 -6.45
CA THR A 101 5.59 -5.28 -7.40
C THR A 101 6.74 -6.01 -6.69
N HIS A 102 7.20 -7.10 -7.30
CA HIS A 102 8.38 -7.84 -6.87
C HIS A 102 9.67 -7.15 -7.35
N GLU A 103 10.81 -7.45 -6.73
CA GLU A 103 12.14 -6.97 -7.13
C GLU A 103 12.47 -7.17 -8.63
N ASP A 104 11.99 -8.27 -9.22
CA ASP A 104 12.21 -8.61 -10.63
C ASP A 104 11.31 -7.80 -11.59
N GLY A 105 10.49 -6.91 -11.04
CA GLY A 105 9.52 -6.09 -11.74
C GLY A 105 8.21 -6.81 -12.07
N SER A 106 8.04 -8.07 -11.66
CA SER A 106 6.76 -8.77 -11.85
C SER A 106 5.70 -8.20 -10.91
N GLU A 107 4.50 -7.98 -11.45
CA GLU A 107 3.39 -7.36 -10.74
C GLU A 107 2.35 -8.40 -10.34
N TRP A 108 1.73 -8.18 -9.18
CA TRP A 108 0.59 -8.95 -8.71
C TRP A 108 -0.49 -8.01 -8.15
N THR A 109 -1.69 -8.55 -7.99
CA THR A 109 -2.79 -7.81 -7.41
C THR A 109 -3.57 -8.71 -6.47
N ALA A 110 -3.89 -8.20 -5.29
CA ALA A 110 -4.79 -8.84 -4.34
C ALA A 110 -6.01 -7.95 -4.06
N SER A 111 -7.10 -8.58 -3.63
CA SER A 111 -8.28 -7.87 -3.14
C SER A 111 -8.07 -7.49 -1.68
N ALA A 112 -8.43 -6.27 -1.30
CA ALA A 112 -8.38 -5.86 0.11
C ALA A 112 -9.59 -6.45 0.87
N GLU A 113 -9.33 -7.37 1.80
CA GLU A 113 -10.35 -7.89 2.71
C GLU A 113 -10.31 -7.14 4.04
N TYR A 114 -11.47 -6.97 4.70
CA TYR A 114 -11.55 -6.24 5.96
C TYR A 114 -12.08 -7.16 7.05
N VAL A 115 -11.20 -7.55 7.98
CA VAL A 115 -11.48 -8.54 9.03
C VAL A 115 -11.04 -7.96 10.38
N ASP A 116 -11.95 -7.93 11.35
CA ASP A 116 -11.68 -7.48 12.73
C ASP A 116 -10.96 -6.12 12.86
N GLY A 117 -11.17 -5.19 11.92
CA GLY A 117 -10.55 -3.87 11.92
C GLY A 117 -9.23 -3.78 11.15
N TYR A 118 -8.77 -4.88 10.56
CA TYR A 118 -7.59 -4.95 9.72
C TYR A 118 -7.95 -5.02 8.24
N LEU A 119 -7.07 -4.46 7.40
CA LEU A 119 -6.99 -4.69 5.97
C LEU A 119 -6.07 -5.89 5.77
N VAL A 120 -6.61 -6.95 5.17
CA VAL A 120 -5.98 -8.25 5.02
C VAL A 120 -5.82 -8.56 3.54
N PHE A 121 -4.64 -9.05 3.15
CA PHE A 121 -4.35 -9.48 1.78
C PHE A 121 -3.25 -10.54 1.74
N ASP A 122 -3.32 -11.40 0.73
CA ASP A 122 -2.29 -12.39 0.43
C ASP A 122 -1.12 -11.75 -0.34
N VAL A 123 0.10 -11.97 0.14
CA VAL A 123 1.33 -11.71 -0.61
C VAL A 123 1.81 -13.06 -1.18
N PRO A 124 1.90 -13.22 -2.52
CA PRO A 124 2.12 -14.53 -3.15
C PRO A 124 3.44 -15.21 -2.78
N HIS A 125 4.49 -14.42 -2.61
CA HIS A 125 5.86 -14.86 -2.34
C HIS A 125 6.66 -13.67 -1.80
N PHE A 126 7.54 -13.91 -0.83
CA PHE A 126 8.37 -12.87 -0.23
C PHE A 126 9.77 -12.87 -0.82
N SER A 127 10.14 -11.66 -1.22
CA SER A 127 11.45 -11.11 -1.53
C SER A 127 11.34 -9.62 -1.17
N ASP A 128 12.19 -8.75 -1.71
CA ASP A 128 11.87 -7.33 -1.80
C ASP A 128 10.55 -7.13 -2.57
N ASN A 129 9.49 -6.71 -1.85
CA ASN A 129 8.18 -6.39 -2.42
C ASN A 129 7.80 -4.98 -2.02
N THR A 130 7.14 -4.21 -2.88
CA THR A 130 6.26 -3.16 -2.37
C THR A 130 4.86 -3.27 -2.84
N VAL A 131 4.01 -2.70 -2.00
CA VAL A 131 2.59 -2.67 -2.09
C VAL A 131 2.13 -1.21 -2.19
N THR A 132 1.35 -0.90 -3.22
CA THR A 132 0.51 0.28 -3.27
C THR A 132 -0.95 -0.05 -3.10
N PHE A 133 -1.68 0.93 -2.60
CA PHE A 133 -3.10 0.85 -2.39
C PHE A 133 -3.80 1.60 -3.50
N SER A 134 -4.80 0.98 -4.11
CA SER A 134 -5.76 1.70 -4.95
C SER A 134 -7.15 1.61 -4.34
N GLY A 135 -7.87 2.72 -4.40
CA GLY A 135 -9.21 2.85 -3.86
C GLY A 135 -9.90 4.09 -4.40
N HIS A 136 -11.21 4.18 -4.18
CA HIS A 136 -11.99 5.34 -4.59
C HIS A 136 -11.89 6.39 -3.49
N VAL A 137 -11.56 7.64 -3.83
CA VAL A 137 -11.62 8.75 -2.87
C VAL A 137 -13.08 8.94 -2.44
N ASP A 138 -13.43 8.53 -1.23
CA ASP A 138 -14.69 8.90 -0.59
C ASP A 138 -14.59 10.37 -0.17
N VAL A 139 -14.88 11.29 -1.11
CA VAL A 139 -14.97 12.72 -0.80
C VAL A 139 -16.18 12.94 0.12
N SER A 140 -15.96 12.81 1.42
CA SER A 140 -16.91 13.25 2.44
C SER A 140 -16.86 14.78 2.47
N MET A 141 -17.68 15.41 1.64
CA MET A 141 -17.82 16.88 1.59
C MET A 141 -18.51 17.40 2.86
N ASN A 142 -17.78 17.45 3.98
CA ASN A 142 -18.27 18.05 5.22
C ASN A 142 -18.19 19.59 5.17
N SER A 143 -17.68 20.15 4.06
CA SER A 143 -17.55 21.58 3.79
C SER A 143 -17.84 21.91 2.32
N ALA A 144 -18.86 21.28 1.71
CA ALA A 144 -19.34 21.76 0.41
C ALA A 144 -20.04 23.12 0.59
N THR A 145 -19.28 24.21 0.42
CA THR A 145 -19.91 25.45 -0.01
C THR A 145 -20.36 25.21 -1.46
N SER A 146 -21.67 25.28 -1.69
CA SER A 146 -22.30 24.85 -2.94
C SER A 146 -21.63 25.48 -4.18
N GLY A 147 -21.19 24.65 -5.14
CA GLY A 147 -20.83 25.16 -6.47
C GLY A 147 -19.80 24.40 -7.30
N THR A 148 -19.18 23.31 -6.83
CA THR A 148 -18.15 22.64 -7.64
C THR A 148 -18.69 21.41 -8.36
N THR A 149 -18.95 21.56 -9.67
CA THR A 149 -19.18 20.45 -10.59
C THR A 149 -17.82 19.92 -11.06
N ALA A 150 -17.47 18.68 -10.69
CA ALA A 150 -16.31 17.99 -11.26
C ALA A 150 -16.75 17.28 -12.55
N THR A 151 -16.39 17.84 -13.70
CA THR A 151 -16.63 17.23 -15.01
C THR A 151 -15.50 16.27 -15.33
N TRP A 152 -15.76 14.96 -15.24
CA TRP A 152 -14.83 13.94 -15.73
C TRP A 152 -14.99 13.83 -17.25
N GLN A 153 -14.03 14.34 -18.01
CA GLN A 153 -13.94 14.12 -19.46
C GLN A 153 -13.33 12.75 -19.70
N LEU A 154 -14.18 11.73 -19.87
CA LEU A 154 -13.79 10.48 -20.51
C LEU A 154 -13.68 10.75 -22.01
N SER A 155 -12.46 10.77 -22.53
CA SER A 155 -12.22 10.76 -23.97
C SER A 155 -12.58 9.37 -24.52
N ASP A 156 -13.80 9.20 -24.99
CA ASP A 156 -14.22 7.98 -25.69
C ASP A 156 -13.37 7.77 -26.95
N TYR A 157 -12.78 6.57 -27.01
CA TYR A 157 -11.91 6.06 -28.06
C TYR A 157 -12.80 5.58 -29.21
N ASP A 158 -12.83 6.36 -30.29
CA ASP A 158 -13.60 6.04 -31.50
C ASP A 158 -12.92 4.91 -32.28
N ALA A 159 -13.53 3.72 -32.29
CA ALA A 159 -13.18 2.66 -33.22
C ALA A 159 -14.37 1.73 -33.48
N ALA A 160 -15.15 2.03 -34.53
CA ALA A 160 -15.90 1.01 -35.26
C ALA A 160 -15.93 1.34 -36.76
N SER A 161 -15.28 0.48 -37.55
CA SER A 161 -15.25 0.49 -39.01
C SER A 161 -16.58 0.02 -39.61
N ASP A 162 -16.96 0.60 -40.75
CA ASP A 162 -17.84 -0.02 -41.77
C ASP A 162 -17.03 -0.23 -43.06
#